data_AF-I3CZ28-F1
#
_entry.id   AF-I3CZ28-F1
#
_cell.length_a   1.000
_cell.length_b   1.000
_cell.length_c   1.000
_cell.angle_alpha   90.00
_cell.angle_beta   90.00
_cell.angle_gamma   90.00
#
_symmetry.space_group_name_H-M   'P 1'
#
loop_
_entity.id
_entity.type
_entity.pdbx_description
1 polymer ?
#
loop_
_entity_poly.entity_id
_entity_poly.type
_entity_poly.pdbx_seq_one_letter_code
_entity_poly.pdbx_strand_id
1 'polypeptide(L)'
;MKKAFVALIVAVMTLSVGMSAVEAKRLGGGGSIGKQSSSASRQAQSPAPMQQNQAAAAKPAAPAAAPAAAAAKPSMWKGLLGGALLGLGLGALLSHFGLGGALASMISTILTVALIALAIMFVIRMFRRKSESAQASQPAPAWASAAPQAADTQSATPQIGSMLKTDQSAAATTQSGFGGGFGNAEAAPAYGIPAGFDTVGFVRNAKTYFIRLQAAWDKADINDIREFTTPEMFAELRLQIQERGAVANQTDVVSLDAEVLGVETVGNDYLASVKFFGFIKEDPTASPVQFAEIWNLSKPAAGQGGWVLAGIQQLDAVQA
;
A
#
# COMPACT_ATOMS: atom_id res chain seq x y z
N MET A 1 -45.12 -44.15 -6.27
CA MET A 1 -43.76 -44.42 -5.72
C MET A 1 -42.67 -43.54 -6.35
N LYS A 2 -42.52 -43.46 -7.68
CA LYS A 2 -41.46 -42.67 -8.34
C LYS A 2 -41.49 -41.16 -8.03
N LYS A 3 -42.69 -40.55 -7.95
CA LYS A 3 -42.85 -39.11 -7.66
C LYS A 3 -42.49 -38.73 -6.22
N ALA A 4 -42.73 -39.64 -5.26
CA ALA A 4 -42.37 -39.44 -3.86
C ALA A 4 -40.85 -39.55 -3.65
N PHE A 5 -40.19 -40.44 -4.38
CA PHE A 5 -38.73 -40.58 -4.36
C PHE A 5 -38.02 -39.36 -4.97
N VAL A 6 -38.54 -38.82 -6.07
CA VAL A 6 -38.02 -37.59 -6.67
C VAL A 6 -38.24 -36.38 -5.74
N ALA A 7 -39.40 -36.27 -5.10
CA ALA A 7 -39.66 -35.19 -4.13
C ALA A 7 -38.72 -35.28 -2.90
N LEU A 8 -38.42 -36.49 -2.42
CA LEU A 8 -37.47 -36.71 -1.34
C LEU A 8 -36.04 -36.30 -1.73
N ILE A 9 -35.59 -36.67 -2.95
CA ILE A 9 -34.26 -36.28 -3.44
C ILE A 9 -34.16 -34.77 -3.62
N VAL A 10 -35.20 -34.12 -4.15
CA VAL A 10 -35.22 -32.66 -4.29
C VAL A 10 -35.21 -32.00 -2.91
N ALA A 11 -35.98 -32.50 -1.95
CA ALA A 11 -35.97 -31.97 -0.58
C ALA A 11 -34.59 -32.11 0.08
N VAL A 12 -33.95 -33.27 -0.04
CA VAL A 12 -32.59 -33.51 0.49
C VAL A 12 -31.56 -32.61 -0.21
N MET A 13 -31.64 -32.48 -1.53
CA MET A 13 -30.75 -31.60 -2.30
C MET A 13 -30.94 -30.12 -1.96
N THR A 14 -32.16 -29.68 -1.69
CA THR A 14 -32.43 -28.30 -1.25
C THR A 14 -31.99 -28.04 0.19
N LEU A 15 -32.01 -29.04 1.08
CA LEU A 15 -31.48 -28.91 2.43
C LEU A 15 -29.94 -28.89 2.46
N SER A 16 -29.25 -29.48 1.47
CA SER A 16 -27.78 -29.47 1.39
C SER A 16 -27.15 -28.18 0.83
N VAL A 17 -27.94 -27.25 0.27
CA VAL A 17 -27.43 -25.98 -0.27
C VAL A 17 -27.29 -24.88 0.81
N GLY A 18 -27.72 -25.15 2.05
CA GLY A 18 -27.70 -24.18 3.15
C GLY A 18 -26.47 -24.21 4.06
N MET A 19 -25.52 -25.12 3.86
CA MET A 19 -24.27 -25.15 4.61
C MET A 19 -23.18 -24.45 3.81
N SER A 20 -23.26 -23.12 3.72
CA SER A 20 -22.02 -22.36 3.53
C SER A 20 -21.13 -22.72 4.71
N ALA A 21 -19.94 -23.26 4.45
CA ALA A 21 -18.92 -23.38 5.48
C ALA A 21 -18.86 -22.02 6.19
N VAL A 22 -19.21 -22.01 7.47
CA VAL A 22 -19.12 -20.82 8.30
C VAL A 22 -17.64 -20.66 8.57
N GLU A 23 -16.96 -19.99 7.65
CA GLU A 23 -15.56 -19.63 7.82
C GLU A 23 -15.54 -18.61 8.96
N ALA A 24 -15.01 -19.01 10.11
CA ALA A 24 -14.87 -18.09 11.23
C ALA A 24 -13.97 -16.95 10.75
N LYS A 25 -14.36 -15.72 11.05
CA LYS A 25 -13.51 -14.59 10.71
C LYS A 25 -12.64 -14.30 11.91
N ARG A 26 -11.32 -14.29 11.74
CA ARG A 26 -10.41 -13.74 12.76
C ARG A 26 -10.76 -12.28 13.09
N LEU A 27 -10.28 -11.78 14.22
CA LEU A 27 -10.47 -10.39 14.64
C LEU A 27 -10.25 -9.40 13.48
N GLY A 28 -11.21 -8.51 13.25
CA GLY A 28 -11.17 -7.52 12.16
C GLY A 28 -11.55 -8.07 10.78
N GLY A 29 -12.07 -9.30 10.69
CA GLY A 29 -12.69 -9.81 9.48
C GLY A 29 -11.73 -10.13 8.34
N GLY A 30 -10.43 -10.18 8.60
CA GLY A 30 -9.40 -10.25 7.56
C GLY A 30 -9.28 -8.95 6.76
N GLY A 31 -9.73 -7.82 7.29
CA GLY A 31 -9.57 -6.49 6.72
C GLY A 31 -8.68 -5.57 7.58
N SER A 32 -8.29 -4.43 7.02
CA SER A 32 -7.60 -3.37 7.75
C SER A 32 -8.61 -2.38 8.32
N ILE A 33 -8.57 -2.12 9.63
CA ILE A 33 -9.52 -1.26 10.36
C ILE A 33 -8.83 -0.44 11.45
N GLY A 34 -9.41 0.69 11.85
CA GLY A 34 -8.87 1.56 12.89
C GLY A 34 -7.63 2.35 12.46
N LYS A 35 -6.88 2.90 13.44
CA LYS A 35 -5.69 3.74 13.20
C LYS A 35 -4.58 2.94 12.52
N GLN A 36 -4.07 3.46 11.40
CA GLN A 36 -3.01 2.85 10.59
C GLN A 36 -1.73 3.68 10.69
N SER A 37 -0.57 3.02 10.62
CA SER A 37 0.73 3.68 10.49
C SER A 37 1.28 3.53 9.07
N SER A 38 1.38 4.65 8.35
CA SER A 38 2.01 4.72 7.01
C SER A 38 3.51 4.43 7.02
N SER A 39 4.13 4.52 8.19
CA SER A 39 5.55 4.23 8.40
C SER A 39 5.75 2.73 8.65
N ALA A 40 4.86 2.11 9.44
CA ALA A 40 4.83 0.67 9.64
C ALA A 40 4.57 -0.11 8.35
N SER A 41 3.64 0.35 7.52
CA SER A 41 3.35 -0.30 6.23
C SER A 41 4.57 -0.29 5.30
N ARG A 42 5.30 0.84 5.23
CA ARG A 42 6.55 0.92 4.46
C ARG A 42 7.65 0.03 5.02
N GLN A 43 7.79 -0.04 6.34
CA GLN A 43 8.83 -0.86 6.96
C GLN A 43 8.54 -2.36 6.85
N ALA A 44 7.27 -2.77 6.94
CA ALA A 44 6.86 -4.15 6.74
C ALA A 44 7.03 -4.64 5.29
N GLN A 45 6.96 -3.74 4.30
CA GLN A 45 7.17 -4.04 2.88
C GLN A 45 8.63 -3.96 2.44
N SER A 46 9.54 -3.51 3.31
CA SER A 46 10.96 -3.40 2.99
C SER A 46 11.66 -4.71 3.37
N PRO A 47 12.26 -5.47 2.44
CA PRO A 47 13.18 -6.54 2.79
C PRO A 47 14.30 -5.94 3.65
N ALA A 48 14.64 -6.62 4.75
CA ALA A 48 15.63 -6.16 5.72
C ALA A 48 16.81 -5.43 5.04
N PRO A 49 17.14 -4.18 5.41
CA PRO A 49 18.24 -3.48 4.78
C PRO A 49 19.53 -4.22 5.14
N MET A 50 20.05 -4.99 4.20
CA MET A 50 21.48 -5.28 4.19
C MET A 50 22.17 -3.93 4.15
N GLN A 51 22.85 -3.62 5.25
CA GLN A 51 23.62 -2.41 5.43
C GLN A 51 24.73 -2.38 4.35
N GLN A 52 24.39 -1.84 3.19
CA GLN A 52 25.31 -1.67 2.09
C GLN A 52 26.21 -0.50 2.45
N ASN A 53 27.30 -0.83 3.13
CA ASN A 53 28.46 0.02 3.29
C ASN A 53 29.06 0.27 1.89
N GLN A 54 28.48 1.22 1.14
CA GLN A 54 28.96 1.58 -0.19
C GLN A 54 30.06 2.62 -0.01
N ALA A 55 31.27 2.13 0.24
CA ALA A 55 32.49 2.88 0.00
C ALA A 55 32.47 3.39 -1.44
N ALA A 56 32.60 4.70 -1.61
CA ALA A 56 32.65 5.37 -2.89
C ALA A 56 33.86 4.88 -3.70
N ALA A 57 33.62 4.06 -4.71
CA ALA A 57 34.60 3.72 -5.73
C ALA A 57 34.41 4.66 -6.92
N ALA A 58 35.35 5.59 -7.08
CA ALA A 58 35.42 6.51 -8.20
C ALA A 58 35.58 5.76 -9.53
N LYS A 59 34.73 6.08 -10.51
CA LYS A 59 34.80 5.55 -11.87
C LYS A 59 35.81 6.36 -12.70
N PRO A 60 36.78 5.74 -13.39
CA PRO A 60 37.68 6.44 -14.31
C PRO A 60 36.94 6.93 -15.55
N ALA A 61 37.31 8.13 -16.01
CA ALA A 61 36.79 8.78 -17.21
C ALA A 61 37.20 8.05 -18.50
N ALA A 62 36.29 8.01 -19.47
CA ALA A 62 36.56 7.56 -20.84
C ALA A 62 36.71 8.78 -21.78
N PRO A 63 37.57 8.71 -22.82
CA PRO A 63 37.85 9.86 -23.68
C PRO A 63 36.75 10.12 -24.72
N ALA A 64 36.63 11.39 -25.10
CA ALA A 64 35.69 11.90 -26.09
C ALA A 64 36.00 11.45 -27.53
N ALA A 65 34.95 11.25 -28.33
CA ALA A 65 35.01 11.13 -29.78
C ALA A 65 33.95 12.04 -30.44
N ALA A 66 34.35 12.65 -31.56
CA ALA A 66 33.70 13.74 -32.30
C ALA A 66 32.48 13.27 -33.16
N PRO A 67 31.70 14.20 -33.75
CA PRO A 67 30.32 13.96 -34.20
C PRO A 67 30.23 13.44 -35.64
N ALA A 68 29.24 12.59 -35.92
CA ALA A 68 28.90 12.16 -37.28
C ALA A 68 27.38 12.22 -37.56
N ALA A 69 27.06 13.03 -38.56
CA ALA A 69 25.94 13.13 -39.50
C ALA A 69 24.57 12.46 -39.22
N ALA A 70 23.55 13.28 -39.48
CA ALA A 70 22.13 12.93 -39.58
C ALA A 70 21.80 11.97 -40.73
N ALA A 71 20.85 11.07 -40.51
CA ALA A 71 20.13 10.35 -41.56
C ALA A 71 18.64 10.17 -41.19
N ALA A 72 17.80 10.31 -42.21
CA ALA A 72 16.37 10.53 -42.15
C ALA A 72 15.53 9.28 -41.81
N LYS A 73 14.32 9.54 -41.29
CA LYS A 73 13.27 8.56 -40.98
C LYS A 73 12.79 7.80 -42.24
N PRO A 74 12.76 6.46 -42.23
CA PRO A 74 11.97 5.70 -43.20
C PRO A 74 10.54 5.44 -42.70
N SER A 75 9.60 5.53 -43.63
CA SER A 75 8.15 5.51 -43.40
C SER A 75 7.58 4.10 -43.19
N MET A 76 6.60 4.02 -42.28
CA MET A 76 5.89 2.82 -41.82
C MET A 76 4.90 2.21 -42.84
N TRP A 77 4.83 2.72 -44.08
CA TRP A 77 3.74 2.38 -45.02
C TRP A 77 4.08 1.27 -46.02
N LYS A 78 5.32 0.76 -46.05
CA LYS A 78 5.74 -0.27 -47.02
C LYS A 78 5.85 -1.69 -46.44
N GLY A 79 5.61 -1.88 -45.14
CA GLY A 79 5.67 -3.20 -44.48
C GLY A 79 4.35 -3.98 -44.43
N LEU A 80 3.20 -3.34 -44.68
CA LEU A 80 1.88 -3.94 -44.43
C LEU A 80 1.37 -4.86 -45.55
N LEU A 81 1.88 -4.72 -46.78
CA LEU A 81 1.47 -5.54 -47.93
C LEU A 81 2.34 -6.78 -48.16
N GLY A 82 3.49 -6.89 -47.49
CA GLY A 82 4.35 -8.08 -47.55
C GLY A 82 3.95 -9.19 -46.58
N GLY A 83 3.23 -8.87 -45.50
CA GLY A 83 2.83 -9.83 -44.47
C GLY A 83 1.58 -10.67 -44.80
N ALA A 84 0.76 -10.21 -45.74
CA ALA A 84 -0.52 -10.86 -46.05
C ALA A 84 -0.39 -12.20 -46.80
N LEU A 85 0.67 -12.38 -47.59
CA LEU A 85 0.88 -13.60 -48.38
C LEU A 85 1.62 -14.70 -47.60
N LEU A 86 2.44 -14.31 -46.62
CA LEU A 86 3.12 -15.26 -45.73
C LEU A 86 2.18 -15.81 -44.64
N GLY A 87 1.11 -15.07 -44.31
CA GLY A 87 0.08 -15.49 -43.35
C GLY A 87 -0.90 -16.55 -43.87
N LEU A 88 -1.16 -16.61 -45.18
CA LEU A 88 -2.07 -17.62 -45.76
C LEU A 88 -1.40 -19.01 -45.89
N GLY A 89 -0.07 -19.07 -46.06
CA GLY A 89 0.68 -20.33 -46.11
C GLY A 89 0.73 -21.07 -44.75
N LEU A 90 0.79 -20.33 -43.65
CA LEU A 90 0.75 -20.89 -42.29
C LEU A 90 -0.67 -21.29 -41.86
N GLY A 91 -1.70 -20.59 -42.32
CA GLY A 91 -3.11 -20.94 -42.05
C GLY A 91 -3.55 -22.27 -42.67
N ALA A 92 -3.02 -22.62 -43.86
CA ALA A 92 -3.35 -23.87 -44.53
C ALA A 92 -2.70 -25.10 -43.87
N LEU A 93 -1.49 -24.96 -43.30
CA LEU A 93 -0.83 -26.03 -42.53
C LEU A 93 -1.43 -26.21 -41.13
N LEU A 94 -1.90 -25.14 -40.49
CA LEU A 94 -2.51 -25.19 -39.15
C LEU A 94 -3.96 -25.76 -39.18
N SER A 95 -4.64 -25.68 -40.33
CA SER A 95 -5.96 -26.27 -40.58
C SER A 95 -5.93 -27.81 -40.58
N HIS A 96 -4.81 -28.43 -41.00
CA HIS A 96 -4.74 -29.89 -41.13
C HIS A 96 -4.50 -30.64 -39.80
N PHE A 97 -4.12 -29.94 -38.72
CA PHE A 97 -3.82 -30.54 -37.40
C PHE A 97 -4.93 -30.42 -36.35
N GLY A 98 -6.15 -29.97 -36.71
CA GLY A 98 -7.30 -30.07 -35.81
C GLY A 98 -7.28 -29.14 -34.58
N LEU A 99 -6.51 -28.05 -34.62
CA LEU A 99 -6.39 -27.05 -33.53
C LEU A 99 -7.43 -25.90 -33.63
N GLY A 100 -8.45 -26.03 -34.47
CA GLY A 100 -9.45 -24.97 -34.73
C GLY A 100 -10.48 -24.74 -33.61
N GLY A 101 -10.84 -25.77 -32.84
CA GLY A 101 -11.87 -25.65 -31.80
C GLY A 101 -11.39 -24.99 -30.51
N ALA A 102 -10.19 -25.36 -30.05
CA ALA A 102 -9.61 -24.82 -28.82
C ALA A 102 -9.15 -23.37 -28.98
N LEU A 103 -8.56 -23.02 -30.13
CA LEU A 103 -8.12 -21.64 -30.41
C LEU A 103 -9.32 -20.71 -30.65
N ALA A 104 -10.38 -21.17 -31.32
CA ALA A 104 -11.60 -20.39 -31.48
C ALA A 104 -12.32 -20.15 -30.13
N SER A 105 -12.31 -21.13 -29.22
CA SER A 105 -12.79 -20.98 -27.85
C SER A 105 -11.97 -19.96 -27.06
N MET A 106 -10.63 -19.99 -27.20
CA MET A 106 -9.75 -19.04 -26.53
C MET A 106 -9.91 -17.62 -27.07
N ILE A 107 -10.04 -17.45 -28.38
CA ILE A 107 -10.27 -16.14 -29.00
C ILE A 107 -11.65 -15.61 -28.61
N SER A 108 -12.69 -16.46 -28.63
CA SER A 108 -14.04 -16.07 -28.22
C SER A 108 -14.10 -15.62 -26.75
N THR A 109 -13.45 -16.35 -25.84
CA THR A 109 -13.38 -15.98 -24.42
C THR A 109 -12.59 -14.69 -24.20
N ILE A 110 -11.43 -14.52 -24.86
CA ILE A 110 -10.65 -13.27 -24.81
C ILE A 110 -11.47 -12.09 -25.33
N LEU A 111 -12.22 -12.27 -26.43
CA LEU A 111 -13.02 -11.21 -27.04
C LEU A 111 -14.24 -10.86 -26.18
N THR A 112 -14.84 -11.84 -25.50
CA THR A 112 -15.93 -11.64 -24.55
C THR A 112 -15.45 -10.88 -23.31
N VAL A 113 -14.30 -11.26 -22.76
CA VAL A 113 -13.67 -10.57 -21.62
C VAL A 113 -13.28 -9.13 -21.99
N ALA A 114 -12.74 -8.92 -23.20
CA ALA A 114 -12.40 -7.59 -23.70
C ALA A 114 -13.64 -6.69 -23.87
N LEU A 115 -14.76 -7.24 -24.35
CA LEU A 115 -16.02 -6.49 -24.46
C LEU A 115 -16.61 -6.14 -23.09
N ILE A 116 -16.55 -7.05 -22.11
CA ILE A 116 -16.99 -6.78 -20.74
C ILE A 116 -16.12 -5.70 -20.10
N ALA A 117 -14.80 -5.75 -20.27
CA ALA A 117 -13.88 -4.73 -19.78
C ALA A 117 -14.15 -3.35 -20.39
N LEU A 118 -14.43 -3.28 -21.71
CA LEU A 118 -14.84 -2.04 -22.38
C LEU A 118 -16.19 -1.52 -21.88
N ALA A 119 -17.15 -2.39 -21.62
CA ALA A 119 -18.45 -2.00 -21.06
C ALA A 119 -18.30 -1.41 -19.65
N ILE A 120 -17.52 -2.05 -18.78
CA ILE A 120 -17.22 -1.54 -17.43
C ILE A 120 -16.49 -0.19 -17.51
N MET A 121 -15.47 -0.08 -18.37
CA MET A 121 -14.75 1.19 -18.58
C MET A 121 -15.69 2.29 -19.09
N PHE A 122 -16.60 1.98 -20.02
CA PHE A 122 -17.55 2.93 -20.58
C PHE A 122 -18.57 3.42 -19.54
N VAL A 123 -19.05 2.53 -18.66
CA VAL A 123 -19.93 2.87 -17.54
C VAL A 123 -19.21 3.80 -16.55
N ILE A 124 -17.98 3.45 -16.13
CA ILE A 124 -17.17 4.29 -15.24
C ILE A 124 -16.88 5.66 -15.88
N ARG A 125 -16.56 5.69 -17.19
CA ARG A 125 -16.32 6.91 -17.98
C ARG A 125 -17.57 7.80 -18.04
N MET A 126 -18.75 7.20 -18.20
CA MET A 126 -20.03 7.92 -18.30
C MET A 126 -20.43 8.54 -16.96
N PHE A 127 -20.25 7.81 -15.85
CA PHE A 127 -20.53 8.34 -14.52
C PHE A 127 -19.51 9.40 -14.07
N ARG A 128 -18.23 9.25 -14.42
CA ARG A 128 -17.20 10.28 -14.16
C ARG A 128 -17.39 11.55 -15.00
N ARG A 129 -17.90 11.44 -16.23
CA ARG A 129 -18.24 12.62 -17.06
C ARG A 129 -19.44 13.39 -16.52
N LYS A 130 -20.35 12.72 -15.80
CA LYS A 130 -21.52 13.35 -15.17
C LYS A 130 -21.20 14.02 -13.83
N SER A 131 -20.03 13.74 -13.24
CA SER A 131 -19.52 14.44 -12.06
C SER A 131 -18.57 15.61 -12.36
N GLU A 132 -18.17 15.82 -13.63
CA GLU A 132 -17.33 16.97 -14.04
C GLU A 132 -18.15 18.17 -14.56
N SER A 133 -19.48 18.09 -14.63
CA SER A 133 -20.34 19.21 -15.06
C SER A 133 -20.96 20.01 -13.91
N ALA A 134 -20.42 19.89 -12.69
CA ALA A 134 -20.92 20.62 -11.52
C ALA A 134 -19.80 21.12 -10.60
N GLN A 135 -18.77 21.79 -11.16
CA GLN A 135 -17.98 22.73 -10.37
C GLN A 135 -17.39 23.82 -11.28
N ALA A 136 -18.09 24.96 -11.27
CA ALA A 136 -17.58 26.33 -11.32
C ALA A 136 -16.27 26.63 -12.09
N SER A 137 -16.44 27.31 -13.22
CA SER A 137 -16.07 28.72 -13.38
C SER A 137 -14.80 29.23 -12.66
N GLN A 138 -13.68 29.33 -13.39
CA GLN A 138 -12.75 30.46 -13.22
C GLN A 138 -11.87 30.64 -14.48
N PRO A 139 -12.02 31.75 -15.22
CA PRO A 139 -11.14 32.09 -16.34
C PRO A 139 -9.88 32.80 -15.83
N ALA A 140 -8.71 32.31 -16.23
CA ALA A 140 -7.44 33.02 -16.10
C ALA A 140 -7.27 33.96 -17.31
N PRO A 141 -7.08 35.28 -17.11
CA PRO A 141 -6.78 36.17 -18.22
C PRO A 141 -5.29 36.10 -18.57
N ALA A 142 -5.04 35.83 -19.85
CA ALA A 142 -3.79 36.13 -20.52
C ALA A 142 -3.67 37.64 -20.72
N TRP A 143 -2.52 38.22 -20.38
CA TRP A 143 -2.07 39.45 -21.03
C TRP A 143 -0.59 39.32 -21.36
N ALA A 144 -0.29 39.67 -22.61
CA ALA A 144 1.01 39.74 -23.20
C ALA A 144 1.49 41.19 -23.22
N SER A 145 2.81 41.33 -23.32
CA SER A 145 3.57 42.40 -23.98
C SER A 145 4.03 43.64 -23.20
N ALA A 146 5.25 44.04 -23.61
CA ALA A 146 5.89 45.36 -23.54
C ALA A 146 6.70 45.75 -22.29
N ALA A 147 8.04 45.64 -22.43
CA ALA A 147 9.00 46.61 -21.88
C ALA A 147 8.87 47.94 -22.69
N PRO A 148 9.31 49.14 -22.19
CA PRO A 148 10.74 49.44 -21.97
C PRO A 148 11.11 50.43 -20.82
N GLN A 149 12.32 50.23 -20.28
CA GLN A 149 13.44 51.19 -20.03
C GLN A 149 13.20 52.67 -19.66
N ALA A 150 13.82 53.12 -18.55
CA ALA A 150 14.63 54.37 -18.37
C ALA A 150 15.01 54.53 -16.86
N ALA A 151 16.31 54.58 -16.51
CA ALA A 151 17.09 55.81 -16.15
C ALA A 151 16.74 56.35 -14.75
N ASP A 152 17.59 56.82 -13.84
CA ASP A 152 19.03 57.14 -13.72
C ASP A 152 19.24 57.48 -12.20
N THR A 153 20.47 57.80 -11.79
CA THR A 153 20.93 58.55 -10.59
C THR A 153 21.79 57.82 -9.56
N GLN A 154 23.09 57.80 -9.89
CA GLN A 154 24.24 58.20 -9.07
C GLN A 154 23.99 58.65 -7.62
N SER A 155 24.80 58.15 -6.68
CA SER A 155 25.71 59.01 -5.89
C SER A 155 26.79 58.19 -5.19
N ALA A 156 28.03 58.57 -5.45
CA ALA A 156 29.25 58.07 -4.85
C ALA A 156 29.58 58.84 -3.57
N THR A 157 30.17 58.17 -2.58
CA THR A 157 31.01 58.84 -1.58
C THR A 157 32.12 57.87 -1.13
N PRO A 158 33.41 58.21 -1.32
CA PRO A 158 34.53 57.38 -0.89
C PRO A 158 34.93 57.73 0.54
N GLN A 159 35.18 56.73 1.38
CA GLN A 159 35.98 56.92 2.60
C GLN A 159 37.30 56.17 2.49
N ILE A 160 38.32 56.97 2.75
CA ILE A 160 39.75 56.78 2.63
C ILE A 160 40.27 56.19 3.94
N GLY A 161 41.21 55.23 3.84
CA GLY A 161 42.31 55.12 4.79
C GLY A 161 42.13 54.12 5.94
N SER A 162 42.67 52.92 5.76
CA SER A 162 43.89 52.47 6.47
C SER A 162 43.88 50.94 6.63
N MET A 163 44.36 50.20 5.64
CA MET A 163 45.61 49.41 5.71
C MET A 163 45.86 48.74 7.07
N LEU A 164 45.58 47.43 7.14
CA LEU A 164 46.59 46.42 7.48
C LEU A 164 46.20 45.12 6.76
N LYS A 165 47.12 44.62 5.94
CA LYS A 165 47.00 43.41 5.12
C LYS A 165 48.26 42.57 5.37
N THR A 166 48.15 41.28 5.01
CA THR A 166 49.26 40.33 4.75
C THR A 166 49.67 39.56 6.02
N ASP A 167 49.63 38.22 6.12
CA ASP A 167 49.51 37.09 5.18
C ASP A 167 49.00 35.83 5.96
N GLN A 168 48.02 35.06 5.51
CA GLN A 168 47.99 34.04 4.43
C GLN A 168 48.49 32.64 4.86
N SER A 169 47.59 31.65 4.94
CA SER A 169 47.62 30.42 4.10
C SER A 169 46.41 29.47 4.29
N ALA A 170 45.72 29.22 3.16
CA ALA A 170 45.03 28.00 2.66
C ALA A 170 44.00 27.24 3.55
N ALA A 171 42.68 27.32 3.35
CA ALA A 171 41.82 26.86 2.23
C ALA A 171 41.34 25.39 2.33
N ALA A 172 40.06 25.21 2.72
CA ALA A 172 39.11 24.28 2.10
C ALA A 172 37.67 24.77 2.31
N THR A 173 36.96 24.95 1.20
CA THR A 173 35.62 25.52 1.05
C THR A 173 34.63 24.42 0.69
N THR A 174 33.44 24.41 1.30
CA THR A 174 32.16 23.95 0.70
C THR A 174 31.02 24.51 1.57
N GLN A 175 30.67 25.78 1.38
CA GLN A 175 29.55 26.26 0.57
C GLN A 175 28.17 25.87 1.11
N SER A 176 27.70 26.76 1.98
CA SER A 176 26.32 27.10 2.25
C SER A 176 25.59 27.47 0.95
N GLY A 177 24.47 26.80 0.68
CA GLY A 177 23.47 27.25 -0.28
C GLY A 177 22.32 27.90 0.48
N PHE A 178 22.24 29.22 0.42
CA PHE A 178 21.07 30.01 0.85
C PHE A 178 20.06 30.01 -0.31
N GLY A 179 18.96 29.27 -0.14
CA GLY A 179 17.75 29.35 -0.96
C GLY A 179 16.56 29.40 0.00
N GLY A 180 15.85 30.52 -0.01
CA GLY A 180 14.89 30.93 1.01
C GLY A 180 13.68 30.01 1.18
N GLY A 181 13.24 29.92 2.43
CA GLY A 181 12.05 29.20 2.86
C GLY A 181 12.13 28.98 4.36
N PHE A 182 11.85 30.02 5.16
CA PHE A 182 11.66 29.89 6.60
C PHE A 182 10.35 29.13 6.87
N GLY A 183 10.38 27.82 6.70
CA GLY A 183 9.51 26.92 7.43
C GLY A 183 10.36 26.25 8.50
N ASN A 184 10.01 26.43 9.77
CA ASN A 184 10.35 25.44 10.78
C ASN A 184 9.71 24.13 10.32
N ALA A 185 10.44 23.31 9.57
CA ALA A 185 10.10 21.91 9.44
C ALA A 185 10.42 21.30 10.79
N GLU A 186 9.41 21.26 11.66
CA GLU A 186 9.42 20.44 12.85
C GLU A 186 9.98 19.07 12.46
N ALA A 187 11.06 18.64 13.11
CA ALA A 187 11.66 17.34 12.85
C ALA A 187 10.53 16.31 13.03
N ALA A 188 10.08 15.70 11.93
CA ALA A 188 9.03 14.70 11.98
C ALA A 188 9.44 13.65 13.02
N PRO A 189 8.54 13.23 13.92
CA PRO A 189 8.88 12.26 14.95
C PRO A 189 9.49 11.04 14.26
N ALA A 190 10.72 10.71 14.64
CA ALA A 190 11.46 9.62 14.02
C ALA A 190 10.70 8.31 14.29
N TYR A 191 10.09 7.75 13.26
CA TYR A 191 9.52 6.41 13.32
C TYR A 191 10.65 5.41 13.55
N GLY A 192 10.59 4.69 14.67
CA GLY A 192 11.62 3.73 15.05
C GLY A 192 11.40 3.22 16.47
N ILE A 193 12.28 2.34 16.94
CA ILE A 193 12.21 1.84 18.32
C ILE A 193 12.97 2.84 19.22
N PRO A 194 12.31 3.48 20.21
CA PRO A 194 12.98 4.43 21.09
C PRO A 194 14.12 3.78 21.88
N ALA A 195 15.17 4.56 22.17
CA ALA A 195 16.27 4.08 23.00
C ALA A 195 15.76 3.66 24.39
N GLY A 196 16.15 2.47 24.84
CA GLY A 196 15.70 1.92 26.12
C GLY A 196 14.30 1.31 26.13
N PHE A 197 13.63 1.20 24.98
CA PHE A 197 12.38 0.45 24.87
C PHE A 197 12.63 -1.05 25.07
N ASP A 198 11.93 -1.67 26.02
CA ASP A 198 12.00 -3.12 26.25
C ASP A 198 11.23 -3.88 25.17
N THR A 199 11.85 -4.04 24.00
CA THR A 199 11.25 -4.74 22.86
C THR A 199 10.90 -6.19 23.21
N VAL A 200 11.73 -6.88 23.99
CA VAL A 200 11.53 -8.31 24.30
C VAL A 200 10.33 -8.50 25.23
N GLY A 201 10.26 -7.73 26.31
CA GLY A 201 9.10 -7.74 27.21
C GLY A 201 7.83 -7.28 26.50
N PHE A 202 7.93 -6.26 25.66
CA PHE A 202 6.80 -5.76 24.88
C PHE A 202 6.25 -6.81 23.90
N VAL A 203 7.12 -7.49 23.14
CA VAL A 203 6.71 -8.57 22.21
C VAL A 203 6.01 -9.70 22.96
N ARG A 204 6.52 -10.11 24.13
CA ARG A 204 5.88 -11.15 24.96
C ARG A 204 4.47 -10.74 25.40
N ASN A 205 4.32 -9.49 25.87
CA ASN A 205 3.03 -8.96 26.26
C ASN A 205 2.09 -8.83 25.06
N ALA A 206 2.59 -8.38 23.90
CA ALA A 206 1.83 -8.25 22.66
C ALA A 206 1.30 -9.61 22.17
N LYS A 207 2.10 -10.68 22.21
CA LYS A 207 1.63 -12.04 21.88
C LYS A 207 0.52 -12.52 22.83
N THR A 208 0.65 -12.24 24.13
CA THR A 208 -0.41 -12.57 25.11
C THR A 208 -1.69 -11.80 24.81
N TYR A 209 -1.55 -10.53 24.46
CA TYR A 209 -2.65 -9.64 24.09
C TYR A 209 -3.41 -10.14 22.86
N PHE A 210 -2.66 -10.55 21.83
CA PHE A 210 -3.21 -11.13 20.62
C PHE A 210 -4.13 -12.31 20.91
N ILE A 211 -3.63 -13.29 21.66
CA ILE A 211 -4.39 -14.51 22.00
C ILE A 211 -5.64 -14.17 22.81
N ARG A 212 -5.52 -13.26 23.79
CA ARG A 212 -6.67 -12.84 24.61
C ARG A 212 -7.74 -12.17 23.76
N LEU A 213 -7.36 -11.30 22.85
CA LEU A 213 -8.31 -10.54 22.04
C LEU A 213 -9.00 -11.43 20.98
N GLN A 214 -8.28 -12.39 20.40
CA GLN A 214 -8.90 -13.43 19.55
C GLN A 214 -9.91 -14.26 20.35
N ALA A 215 -9.57 -14.70 21.56
CA ALA A 215 -10.50 -15.45 22.42
C ALA A 215 -11.73 -14.64 22.83
N ALA A 216 -11.58 -13.34 23.11
CA ALA A 216 -12.70 -12.44 23.39
C ALA A 216 -13.59 -12.24 22.16
N TRP A 217 -12.97 -12.09 20.98
CA TRP A 217 -13.65 -11.99 19.70
C TRP A 217 -14.47 -13.24 19.36
N ASP A 218 -13.89 -14.43 19.54
CA ASP A 218 -14.54 -15.71 19.31
C ASP A 218 -15.78 -15.90 20.20
N LYS A 219 -15.67 -15.49 21.47
CA LYS A 219 -16.77 -15.55 22.44
C LYS A 219 -17.79 -14.42 22.33
N ALA A 220 -17.56 -13.45 21.45
CA ALA A 220 -18.33 -12.21 21.40
C ALA A 220 -18.35 -11.46 22.75
N ASP A 221 -17.25 -11.50 23.51
CA ASP A 221 -17.15 -10.84 24.82
C ASP A 221 -16.90 -9.34 24.67
N ILE A 222 -17.99 -8.58 24.63
CA ILE A 222 -17.98 -7.12 24.45
C ILE A 222 -17.27 -6.40 25.61
N ASN A 223 -17.27 -6.96 26.82
CA ASN A 223 -16.64 -6.30 27.97
C ASN A 223 -15.13 -6.35 27.86
N ASP A 224 -14.57 -7.54 27.57
CA ASP A 224 -13.13 -7.70 27.36
C ASP A 224 -12.67 -6.91 26.14
N ILE A 225 -13.39 -6.96 25.01
CA ILE A 225 -13.02 -6.19 23.81
C ILE A 225 -12.94 -4.69 24.13
N ARG A 226 -13.89 -4.14 24.90
CA ARG A 226 -13.89 -2.72 25.28
C ARG A 226 -12.67 -2.32 26.12
N GLU A 227 -12.20 -3.19 27.00
CA GLU A 227 -11.04 -2.90 27.85
C GLU A 227 -9.72 -2.92 27.07
N PHE A 228 -9.68 -3.66 25.96
CA PHE A 228 -8.46 -3.88 25.16
C PHE A 228 -8.43 -3.15 23.82
N THR A 229 -9.38 -2.26 23.57
CA THR A 229 -9.47 -1.51 22.31
C THR A 229 -9.73 -0.03 22.59
N THR A 230 -9.31 0.84 21.67
CA THR A 230 -9.72 2.24 21.73
C THR A 230 -11.24 2.35 21.51
N PRO A 231 -11.89 3.44 21.96
CA PRO A 231 -13.33 3.63 21.77
C PRO A 231 -13.78 3.52 20.31
N GLU A 232 -12.95 4.00 19.37
CA GLU A 232 -13.23 3.92 17.93
C GLU A 232 -13.15 2.48 17.44
N MET A 233 -12.08 1.76 17.81
CA MET A 233 -11.90 0.36 17.44
C MET A 233 -12.99 -0.53 18.06
N PHE A 234 -13.39 -0.26 19.29
CA PHE A 234 -14.49 -0.94 19.96
C PHE A 234 -15.80 -0.79 19.19
N ALA A 235 -16.12 0.41 18.71
CA ALA A 235 -17.35 0.67 17.96
C ALA A 235 -17.43 -0.18 16.68
N GLU A 236 -16.33 -0.25 15.93
CA GLU A 236 -16.20 -1.09 14.73
C GLU A 236 -16.37 -2.58 15.04
N LEU A 237 -15.65 -3.10 16.02
CA LEU A 237 -15.71 -4.51 16.39
C LEU A 237 -17.08 -4.91 16.93
N ARG A 238 -17.73 -4.02 17.69
CA ARG A 238 -19.09 -4.24 18.18
C ARG A 238 -20.08 -4.33 17.02
N LEU A 239 -19.92 -3.51 15.98
CA LEU A 239 -20.77 -3.58 14.79
C LEU A 239 -20.58 -4.93 14.08
N GLN A 240 -19.34 -5.36 13.86
CA GLN A 240 -19.06 -6.65 13.22
C GLN A 240 -19.58 -7.85 14.03
N ILE A 241 -19.51 -7.82 15.37
CA ILE A 241 -20.09 -8.85 16.23
C ILE A 241 -21.62 -8.86 16.11
N GLN A 242 -22.26 -7.69 16.05
CA GLN A 242 -23.71 -7.59 15.85
C GLN A 242 -24.12 -8.14 14.47
N GLU A 243 -23.34 -7.86 13.42
CA GLU A 243 -23.56 -8.41 12.07
C GLU A 243 -23.38 -9.93 12.02
N ARG A 244 -22.39 -10.47 12.74
CA ARG A 244 -22.16 -11.92 12.88
C ARG A 244 -23.32 -12.60 13.61
N GLY A 245 -23.96 -11.93 14.56
CA GLY A 245 -25.06 -12.47 15.35
C GLY A 245 -24.63 -13.70 16.18
N ALA A 246 -25.50 -14.70 16.27
CA ALA A 246 -25.28 -15.92 17.07
C ALA A 246 -24.41 -16.99 16.36
N VAL A 247 -23.73 -16.62 15.27
CA VAL A 247 -22.86 -17.53 14.54
C VAL A 247 -21.62 -17.82 15.39
N ALA A 248 -21.35 -19.11 15.63
CA ALA A 248 -20.17 -19.54 16.36
C ALA A 248 -18.89 -19.14 15.61
N ASN A 249 -17.89 -18.64 16.35
CA ASN A 249 -16.60 -18.24 15.81
C ASN A 249 -15.51 -18.90 16.67
N GLN A 250 -14.54 -19.53 16.04
CA GLN A 250 -13.40 -20.13 16.73
C GLN A 250 -12.15 -19.98 15.87
N THR A 251 -11.14 -19.36 16.45
CA THR A 251 -9.85 -19.14 15.82
C THR A 251 -8.77 -19.85 16.64
N ASP A 252 -8.16 -20.90 16.09
CA ASP A 252 -7.07 -21.59 16.74
C ASP A 252 -5.72 -21.04 16.26
N VAL A 253 -4.93 -20.50 17.18
CA VAL A 253 -3.58 -20.00 16.90
C VAL A 253 -2.58 -21.17 16.96
N VAL A 254 -2.09 -21.62 15.81
CA VAL A 254 -1.16 -22.77 15.71
C VAL A 254 0.27 -22.33 16.00
N SER A 255 0.67 -21.18 15.46
CA SER A 255 1.94 -20.53 15.76
C SER A 255 1.79 -19.02 15.67
N LEU A 256 2.52 -18.30 16.51
CA LEU A 256 2.46 -16.85 16.61
C LEU A 256 3.84 -16.27 16.85
N ASP A 257 4.33 -15.56 15.85
CA ASP A 257 5.49 -14.71 15.91
C ASP A 257 5.13 -13.23 15.84
N ALA A 258 6.03 -12.41 16.36
CA ALA A 258 5.78 -11.00 16.53
C ALA A 258 7.08 -10.20 16.47
N GLU A 259 7.04 -9.09 15.74
CA GLU A 259 8.17 -8.17 15.54
C GLU A 259 7.67 -6.74 15.75
N VAL A 260 8.36 -5.96 16.58
CA VAL A 260 8.05 -4.53 16.74
C VAL A 260 8.65 -3.78 15.55
N LEU A 261 7.80 -3.11 14.78
CA LEU A 261 8.24 -2.33 13.62
C LEU A 261 8.72 -0.94 14.03
N GLY A 262 8.08 -0.34 15.03
CA GLY A 262 8.43 0.99 15.51
C GLY A 262 7.39 1.55 16.47
N VAL A 263 7.77 2.65 17.12
CA VAL A 263 6.90 3.48 17.94
C VAL A 263 6.99 4.91 17.40
N GLU A 264 5.85 5.56 17.24
CA GLU A 264 5.76 6.96 16.88
C GLU A 264 4.85 7.71 17.85
N THR A 265 4.94 9.03 17.84
CA THR A 265 4.04 9.90 18.60
C THR A 265 3.03 10.49 17.63
N VAL A 266 1.74 10.25 17.87
CA VAL A 266 0.63 10.74 17.05
C VAL A 266 -0.27 11.59 17.91
N GLY A 267 -0.21 12.91 17.73
CA GLY A 267 -0.93 13.85 18.58
C GLY A 267 -0.47 13.74 20.04
N ASN A 268 -1.37 13.32 20.93
CA ASN A 268 -1.09 13.16 22.36
C ASN A 268 -0.95 11.69 22.80
N ASP A 269 -0.81 10.77 21.84
CA ASP A 269 -0.69 9.34 22.08
C ASP A 269 0.63 8.80 21.50
N TYR A 270 1.18 7.77 22.14
CA TYR A 270 2.16 6.88 21.52
C TYR A 270 1.43 5.82 20.70
N LEU A 271 1.95 5.52 19.52
CA LEU A 271 1.47 4.45 18.65
C LEU A 271 2.62 3.47 18.40
N ALA A 272 2.47 2.23 18.85
CA ALA A 272 3.42 1.15 18.63
C ALA A 272 2.86 0.18 17.59
N SER A 273 3.62 -0.08 16.53
CA SER A 273 3.24 -0.99 15.46
C SER A 273 3.97 -2.33 15.64
N VAL A 274 3.21 -3.41 15.72
CA VAL A 274 3.71 -4.79 15.89
C VAL A 274 3.22 -5.64 14.74
N LYS A 275 4.14 -6.25 13.99
CA LYS A 275 3.82 -7.26 12.97
C LYS A 275 3.66 -8.61 13.64
N PHE A 276 2.47 -9.19 13.59
CA PHE A 276 2.18 -10.57 13.93
C PHE A 276 2.16 -11.43 12.68
N PHE A 277 2.70 -12.64 12.77
CA PHE A 277 2.68 -13.60 11.66
C PHE A 277 2.78 -15.04 12.18
N GLY A 278 2.35 -16.00 11.37
CA GLY A 278 2.39 -17.41 11.74
C GLY A 278 1.30 -18.21 11.04
N PHE A 279 0.73 -19.17 11.76
CA PHE A 279 -0.30 -20.07 11.24
C PHE A 279 -1.53 -20.06 12.16
N ILE A 280 -2.71 -19.91 11.57
CA ILE A 280 -4.02 -19.94 12.27
C ILE A 280 -4.96 -20.93 11.59
N LYS A 281 -5.98 -21.37 12.31
CA LYS A 281 -7.12 -22.09 11.76
C LYS A 281 -8.39 -21.35 12.12
N GLU A 282 -9.17 -21.00 11.10
CA GLU A 282 -10.47 -20.37 11.24
C GLU A 282 -11.62 -21.40 11.26
N ASP A 283 -11.31 -22.68 11.01
CA ASP A 283 -12.23 -23.79 11.21
C ASP A 283 -11.44 -24.93 11.88
N PRO A 284 -11.96 -25.56 12.95
CA PRO A 284 -11.33 -26.71 13.60
C PRO A 284 -10.97 -27.85 12.63
N THR A 285 -11.70 -27.98 11.53
CA THR A 285 -11.51 -29.00 10.48
C THR A 285 -10.62 -28.54 9.33
N ALA A 286 -10.36 -27.23 9.18
CA ALA A 286 -9.51 -26.70 8.11
C ALA A 286 -8.02 -26.92 8.39
N SER A 287 -7.23 -26.89 7.31
CA SER A 287 -5.77 -26.85 7.42
C SER A 287 -5.30 -25.48 7.94
N PRO A 288 -4.21 -25.42 8.71
CA PRO A 288 -3.61 -24.14 9.11
C PRO A 288 -3.26 -23.28 7.90
N VAL A 289 -3.71 -22.02 7.91
CA VAL A 289 -3.39 -21.02 6.90
C VAL A 289 -2.37 -20.03 7.46
N GLN A 290 -1.45 -19.60 6.59
CA GLN A 290 -0.49 -18.56 6.97
C GLN A 290 -1.20 -17.22 7.07
N PHE A 291 -0.84 -16.42 8.08
CA PHE A 291 -1.33 -15.05 8.22
C PHE A 291 -0.18 -14.10 8.57
N ALA A 292 -0.35 -12.84 8.22
CA ALA A 292 0.50 -11.73 8.62
C ALA A 292 -0.33 -10.46 8.77
N GLU A 293 -0.17 -9.74 9.88
CA GLU A 293 -0.91 -8.51 10.15
C GLU A 293 -0.12 -7.57 11.06
N ILE A 294 -0.33 -6.26 10.93
CA ILE A 294 0.23 -5.24 11.81
C ILE A 294 -0.85 -4.78 12.76
N TRP A 295 -0.57 -4.83 14.06
CA TRP A 295 -1.42 -4.23 15.08
C TRP A 295 -0.79 -2.92 15.52
N ASN A 296 -1.60 -1.86 15.48
CA ASN A 296 -1.25 -0.55 16.00
C ASN A 296 -1.84 -0.42 17.39
N LEU A 297 -0.97 -0.46 18.40
CA LEU A 297 -1.33 -0.30 19.79
C LEU A 297 -1.12 1.16 20.19
N SER A 298 -2.11 1.79 20.82
CA SER A 298 -2.00 3.16 21.32
C SER A 298 -1.92 3.20 22.83
N LYS A 299 -1.19 4.19 23.34
CA LYS A 299 -1.15 4.53 24.76
C LYS A 299 -1.12 6.06 24.92
N PRO A 300 -1.91 6.66 25.82
CA PRO A 300 -1.81 8.09 26.11
C PRO A 300 -0.37 8.49 26.45
N ALA A 301 0.13 9.58 25.86
CA ALA A 301 1.46 10.11 26.19
C ALA A 301 1.49 10.76 27.57
N ALA A 302 0.35 11.36 27.96
CA ALA A 302 0.12 11.90 29.29
C ALA A 302 -0.86 11.00 30.07
N GLY A 303 -0.48 10.61 31.29
CA GLY A 303 -1.36 9.90 32.22
C GLY A 303 -1.05 8.41 32.39
N GLN A 304 -1.94 7.72 33.08
CA GLN A 304 -1.90 6.27 33.29
C GLN A 304 -2.80 5.59 32.26
N GLY A 305 -2.25 4.59 31.56
CA GLY A 305 -2.98 3.80 30.58
C GLY A 305 -2.10 2.70 30.04
N GLY A 306 -2.66 1.51 29.84
CA GLY A 306 -2.00 0.42 29.14
C GLY A 306 -2.01 0.63 27.63
N TRP A 307 -1.28 -0.23 26.92
CA TRP A 307 -1.38 -0.32 25.46
C TRP A 307 -2.71 -0.98 25.09
N VAL A 308 -3.48 -0.32 24.22
CA VAL A 308 -4.75 -0.83 23.70
C VAL A 308 -4.77 -0.85 22.19
N LEU A 309 -5.55 -1.76 21.59
CA LEU A 309 -5.63 -1.88 20.14
C LEU A 309 -6.37 -0.69 19.53
N ALA A 310 -5.66 0.06 18.67
CA ALA A 310 -6.20 1.20 17.95
C ALA A 310 -6.49 0.87 16.47
N GLY A 311 -5.82 -0.13 15.91
CA GLY A 311 -6.09 -0.57 14.55
C GLY A 311 -5.34 -1.85 14.16
N ILE A 312 -5.85 -2.51 13.13
CA ILE A 312 -5.31 -3.72 12.52
C ILE A 312 -5.06 -3.42 11.05
N GLN A 313 -3.94 -3.87 10.51
CA GLN A 313 -3.62 -3.84 9.10
C GLN A 313 -3.31 -5.25 8.63
N GLN A 314 -3.98 -5.73 7.60
CA GLN A 314 -3.60 -7.01 6.99
C GLN A 314 -2.39 -6.84 6.09
N LEU A 315 -1.49 -7.84 6.14
CA LEU A 315 -0.40 -7.99 5.20
C LEU A 315 -0.66 -9.22 4.34
N ASP A 316 -0.29 -9.14 3.06
CA ASP A 316 -0.33 -10.32 2.20
C ASP A 316 0.67 -11.35 2.72
N ALA A 317 0.17 -12.52 3.15
CA ALA A 317 0.99 -13.59 3.72
C ALA A 317 2.10 -14.08 2.77
N VAL A 318 1.96 -13.85 1.46
CA VAL A 318 2.97 -14.20 0.43
C VAL A 318 4.23 -13.31 0.54
N GLN A 319 4.15 -12.16 1.21
CA GLN A 319 5.24 -11.20 1.34
C GLN A 319 5.90 -11.18 2.73
N ALA A 320 5.47 -12.05 3.66
CA ALA A 320 5.91 -12.06 5.05
C ALA A 320 6.94 -13.14 5.38
#